data_AF-A0A9X5MPB8-F1
#
_entry.id   AF-A0A9X5MPB8-F1
#
_cell.length_a   1.000
_cell.length_b   1.000
_cell.length_c   1.000
_cell.angle_alpha   90.00
_cell.angle_beta   90.00
_cell.angle_gamma   90.00
#
_symmetry.space_group_name_H-M   'P 1'
#
loop_
_entity.id
_entity.type
_entity.pdbx_description
1 polymer ?
#
loop_
_entity_poly.entity_id
_entity_poly.type
_entity_poly.pdbx_seq_one_letter_code
_entity_poly.pdbx_strand_id
1 'polypeptide(L)'
;MVSIVLVSKSLTLANGIKELVNQTVNHQVKIAIATNYQTPSDLSHEVLPETILTTIKKCYSKQGVLVLLDSYHSAQNAALAIANLEHNVATNVTLSSAPIVEGTLAAANSIALGASLEEAEKAAHKTVIIKKRRLSENFSHFNIHPKNTHYEPVRVITAPVWLYPYHRFVIPRKKISSHLLLEEQKRFVKAIERSKKDIDWLTEAAERKIGEQNAHIFSSHRFLLENAELQLTVCSMISKHHCNAEFALQQTFIDLIDTYAQMDDDNMRARESDLDDILSRLLRYLTSAPTPVTHSPYTNAILVTKQLHPSTLMALDTNKIKGILLSHGNPLSNTTVLAHALDIPIINEAGKQALSLVDGQNITLKKIQNIWLYQNTYISH
;
A
#
# COMPACT_ATOMS: atom_id res chain seq x y z
N MET A 1 33.56 7.67 9.16
CA MET A 1 32.28 8.39 9.26
C MET A 1 31.19 7.60 8.57
N VAL A 2 29.99 7.63 9.16
CA VAL A 2 28.77 7.13 8.50
C VAL A 2 28.63 7.82 7.13
N SER A 3 28.27 7.08 6.10
CA SER A 3 27.95 7.65 4.79
C SER A 3 26.44 7.67 4.57
N ILE A 4 25.96 8.61 3.76
CA ILE A 4 24.55 8.67 3.35
C ILE A 4 24.41 8.24 1.90
N VAL A 5 23.41 7.41 1.61
CA VAL A 5 22.95 7.11 0.25
C VAL A 5 21.55 7.70 0.07
N LEU A 6 21.40 8.57 -0.93
CA LEU A 6 20.11 9.07 -1.38
C LEU A 6 19.60 8.20 -2.53
N VAL A 7 18.43 7.59 -2.35
CA VAL A 7 17.74 6.83 -3.39
C VAL A 7 16.58 7.66 -3.90
N SER A 8 16.67 8.16 -5.13
CA SER A 8 15.59 8.94 -5.72
C SER A 8 15.47 8.77 -7.23
N LYS A 9 14.23 8.77 -7.71
CA LYS A 9 13.89 8.80 -9.13
C LYS A 9 14.22 10.15 -9.78
N SER A 10 14.39 11.20 -8.98
CA SER A 10 14.73 12.55 -9.44
C SER A 10 16.19 12.87 -9.12
N LEU A 11 17.05 12.80 -10.13
CA LEU A 11 18.45 13.22 -10.00
C LEU A 11 18.55 14.68 -9.56
N THR A 12 17.69 15.55 -10.09
CA THR A 12 17.63 16.97 -9.71
C THR A 12 17.34 17.14 -8.23
N LEU A 13 16.35 16.41 -7.69
CA LEU A 13 16.03 16.45 -6.26
C LEU A 13 17.20 15.94 -5.42
N ALA A 14 17.77 14.77 -5.77
CA ALA A 14 18.87 14.18 -5.02
C ALA A 14 20.11 15.08 -5.00
N ASN A 15 20.44 15.72 -6.14
CA ASN A 15 21.52 16.69 -6.23
C ASN A 15 21.23 17.95 -5.40
N GLY A 16 20.01 18.49 -5.45
CA GLY A 16 19.61 19.64 -4.63
C GLY A 16 19.73 19.35 -3.13
N ILE A 17 19.32 18.16 -2.68
CA ILE A 17 19.50 17.73 -1.29
C ILE A 17 20.99 17.63 -0.94
N LYS A 18 21.78 16.99 -1.80
CA LYS A 18 23.23 16.84 -1.59
C LYS A 18 23.93 18.20 -1.50
N GLU A 19 23.56 19.15 -2.35
CA GLU A 19 24.09 20.52 -2.34
C GLU A 19 23.74 21.23 -1.03
N LEU A 20 22.46 21.21 -0.63
CA LEU A 20 21.98 21.82 0.61
C LEU A 20 22.72 21.26 1.83
N VAL A 21 22.88 19.94 1.88
CA VAL A 21 23.61 19.31 2.98
C VAL A 21 25.08 19.70 2.97
N ASN A 22 25.74 19.65 1.82
CA ASN A 22 27.15 20.05 1.70
C ASN A 22 27.40 21.47 2.17
N GLN A 23 26.48 22.41 1.87
CA GLN A 23 26.53 23.78 2.38
C GLN A 23 26.37 23.83 3.92
N THR A 24 25.51 22.98 4.48
CA THR A 24 25.20 22.98 5.92
C THR A 24 26.30 22.35 6.77
N VAL A 25 26.87 21.23 6.33
CA VAL A 25 27.91 20.48 7.08
C VAL A 25 29.32 20.67 6.53
N ASN A 26 29.53 21.70 5.70
CA ASN A 26 30.81 22.04 5.07
C ASN A 26 31.54 20.83 4.47
N HIS A 27 30.81 20.03 3.67
CA HIS A 27 31.30 18.82 2.98
C HIS A 27 31.89 17.72 3.87
N GLN A 28 31.66 17.74 5.19
CA GLN A 28 32.22 16.73 6.10
C GLN A 28 31.63 15.34 5.85
N VAL A 29 30.36 15.25 5.43
CA VAL A 29 29.64 13.98 5.28
C VAL A 29 29.67 13.45 3.85
N LYS A 30 30.07 12.18 3.67
CA LYS A 30 30.06 11.52 2.37
C LYS A 30 28.62 11.17 1.96
N ILE A 31 28.14 11.80 0.89
CA ILE A 31 26.79 11.56 0.31
C ILE A 31 26.92 11.00 -1.10
N ALA A 32 26.40 9.80 -1.29
CA ALA A 32 26.26 9.14 -2.59
C ALA A 32 24.81 9.15 -3.05
N ILE A 33 24.59 9.13 -4.37
CA ILE A 33 23.26 9.19 -4.98
C ILE A 33 23.06 7.94 -5.82
N ALA A 34 21.98 7.21 -5.56
CA ALA A 34 21.46 6.15 -6.41
C ALA A 34 20.23 6.71 -7.14
N THR A 35 20.33 6.83 -8.46
CA THR A 35 19.26 7.35 -9.31
C THR A 35 19.18 6.55 -10.62
N ASN A 36 18.14 6.77 -11.40
CA ASN A 36 17.83 6.05 -12.65
C ASN A 36 18.66 6.50 -13.87
N TYR A 37 19.59 7.44 -13.73
CA TYR A 37 20.36 7.94 -14.87
C TYR A 37 21.61 7.09 -15.13
N GLN A 38 21.48 6.07 -15.99
CA GLN A 38 22.64 5.51 -16.70
C GLN A 38 22.57 5.84 -18.22
N THR A 39 21.37 5.93 -18.82
CA THR A 39 21.18 6.34 -20.22
C THR A 39 19.80 6.95 -20.51
N PRO A 40 19.67 7.89 -21.48
CA PRO A 40 18.41 8.56 -21.82
C PRO A 40 17.32 7.68 -22.45
N SER A 41 17.57 6.37 -22.62
CA SER A 41 16.63 5.39 -23.17
C SER A 41 15.90 4.53 -22.13
N ASP A 42 16.19 4.70 -20.83
CA ASP A 42 15.57 3.88 -19.78
C ASP A 42 14.14 4.34 -19.46
N LEU A 43 13.17 3.60 -19.99
CA LEU A 43 11.73 3.78 -19.73
C LEU A 43 11.29 3.32 -18.33
N SER A 44 12.18 2.71 -17.54
CA SER A 44 11.87 2.35 -16.16
C SER A 44 12.01 3.58 -15.26
N HIS A 45 10.88 4.14 -14.82
CA HIS A 45 10.81 5.22 -13.85
C HIS A 45 11.23 4.79 -12.41
N GLU A 46 12.10 3.80 -12.24
CA GLU A 46 12.47 3.22 -10.95
C GLU A 46 13.99 3.13 -10.77
N VAL A 47 14.46 3.28 -9.53
CA VAL A 47 15.87 3.06 -9.20
C VAL A 47 16.07 1.57 -8.95
N LEU A 48 16.86 0.93 -9.81
CA LEU A 48 17.09 -0.51 -9.75
C LEU A 48 17.89 -0.93 -8.49
N PRO A 49 17.61 -2.12 -7.91
CA PRO A 49 18.34 -2.68 -6.77
C PRO A 49 19.86 -2.73 -6.99
N GLU A 50 20.33 -3.05 -8.20
CA GLU A 50 21.75 -3.15 -8.56
C GLU A 50 22.45 -1.79 -8.46
N THR A 51 21.77 -0.72 -8.86
CA THR A 51 22.26 0.65 -8.75
C THR A 51 22.42 1.06 -7.29
N ILE A 52 21.45 0.70 -6.45
CA ILE A 52 21.50 0.98 -5.01
C ILE A 52 22.62 0.18 -4.35
N LEU A 53 22.71 -1.13 -4.64
CA LEU A 53 23.76 -2.02 -4.14
C LEU A 53 25.15 -1.52 -4.50
N THR A 54 25.36 -1.14 -5.76
CA THR A 54 26.65 -0.60 -6.24
C THR A 54 26.99 0.72 -5.55
N THR A 55 26.00 1.59 -5.36
CA THR A 55 26.17 2.86 -4.66
C THR A 55 26.56 2.65 -3.19
N ILE A 56 25.86 1.74 -2.49
CA ILE A 56 26.19 1.37 -1.10
C ILE A 56 27.62 0.85 -1.03
N LYS A 57 28.02 -0.08 -1.90
CA LYS A 57 29.38 -0.63 -1.92
C LYS A 57 30.45 0.44 -2.15
N LYS A 58 30.20 1.42 -3.02
CA LYS A 58 31.15 2.53 -3.30
C LYS A 58 31.29 3.52 -2.13
N CYS A 59 30.26 3.67 -1.30
CA CYS A 59 30.30 4.60 -0.16
C CYS A 59 30.53 3.93 1.20
N TYR A 60 30.50 2.60 1.28
CA TYR A 60 30.60 1.87 2.53
C TYR A 60 31.86 2.21 3.35
N SER A 61 31.68 2.25 4.67
CA SER A 61 32.77 2.25 5.65
C SER A 61 32.36 1.40 6.86
N LYS A 62 33.31 1.05 7.73
CA LYS A 62 33.01 0.32 8.98
C LYS A 62 32.09 1.07 9.95
N GLN A 63 31.89 2.38 9.75
CA GLN A 63 30.92 3.15 10.55
C GLN A 63 29.50 3.09 9.98
N GLY A 64 29.31 2.46 8.83
CA GLY A 64 28.00 2.13 8.27
C GLY A 64 27.47 3.12 7.23
N VAL A 65 26.30 2.78 6.69
CA VAL A 65 25.61 3.54 5.64
C VAL A 65 24.15 3.77 6.03
N LEU A 66 23.73 5.03 6.04
CA LEU A 66 22.33 5.40 6.18
C LEU A 66 21.72 5.62 4.79
N VAL A 67 20.65 4.91 4.46
CA VAL A 67 19.95 5.01 3.18
C VAL A 67 18.65 5.78 3.38
N LEU A 68 18.50 6.92 2.70
CA LEU A 68 17.26 7.71 2.65
C LEU A 68 16.65 7.63 1.26
N LEU A 69 15.31 7.64 1.19
CA LEU A 69 14.54 7.31 0.01
C LEU A 69 13.31 8.21 -0.16
N ASP A 70 12.92 8.44 -1.41
CA ASP A 70 11.85 9.37 -1.79
C ASP A 70 10.46 8.73 -1.91
N SER A 71 10.40 7.41 -2.08
CA SER A 71 9.16 6.70 -2.43
C SER A 71 9.16 5.26 -1.91
N TYR A 72 7.96 4.68 -1.80
CA TYR A 72 7.78 3.31 -1.33
C TYR A 72 8.47 2.26 -2.23
N HIS A 73 8.40 2.43 -3.56
CA HIS A 73 9.14 1.56 -4.51
C HIS A 73 10.66 1.62 -4.29
N SER A 74 11.21 2.82 -4.05
CA SER A 74 12.63 2.98 -3.69
C SER A 74 12.98 2.19 -2.42
N ALA A 75 12.04 2.06 -1.48
CA ALA A 75 12.21 1.28 -0.26
C ALA A 75 12.34 -0.22 -0.54
N GLN A 76 11.44 -0.78 -1.36
CA GLN A 76 11.47 -2.20 -1.74
C GLN A 76 12.77 -2.55 -2.49
N ASN A 77 13.16 -1.73 -3.47
CA ASN A 77 14.39 -1.94 -4.22
C ASN A 77 15.65 -1.79 -3.35
N ALA A 78 15.63 -0.86 -2.40
CA ALA A 78 16.72 -0.73 -1.43
C ALA A 78 16.80 -1.92 -0.47
N ALA A 79 15.66 -2.47 -0.02
CA ALA A 79 15.64 -3.68 0.78
C ALA A 79 16.18 -4.89 0.02
N LEU A 80 15.84 -5.03 -1.27
CA LEU A 80 16.41 -6.08 -2.13
C LEU A 80 17.93 -5.90 -2.32
N ALA A 81 18.38 -4.66 -2.51
CA ALA A 81 19.80 -4.33 -2.61
C ALA A 81 20.56 -4.72 -1.33
N ILE A 82 20.00 -4.44 -0.15
CA ILE A 82 20.59 -4.81 1.15
C ILE A 82 20.61 -6.34 1.33
N ALA A 83 19.56 -7.04 0.89
CA ALA A 83 19.50 -8.50 0.94
C ALA A 83 20.64 -9.19 0.18
N ASN A 84 21.14 -8.53 -0.87
CA ASN A 84 22.22 -9.01 -1.74
C ASN A 84 23.62 -8.54 -1.29
N LEU A 85 23.74 -7.87 -0.14
CA LEU A 85 25.03 -7.53 0.46
C LEU A 85 25.58 -8.71 1.27
N GLU A 86 26.91 -8.76 1.43
CA GLU A 86 27.56 -9.66 2.38
C GLU A 86 27.04 -9.37 3.80
N HIS A 87 26.89 -10.42 4.62
CA HIS A 87 26.21 -10.32 5.92
C HIS A 87 26.81 -9.25 6.86
N ASN A 88 28.13 -9.14 6.90
CA ASN A 88 28.88 -8.13 7.66
C ASN A 88 28.66 -6.68 7.16
N VAL A 89 28.37 -6.51 5.88
CA VAL A 89 28.04 -5.21 5.29
C VAL A 89 26.58 -4.90 5.56
N ALA A 90 25.67 -5.85 5.28
CA ALA A 90 24.23 -5.70 5.43
C ALA A 90 23.81 -5.29 6.85
N THR A 91 24.46 -5.82 7.88
CA THR A 91 24.20 -5.47 9.29
C THR A 91 24.57 -4.02 9.64
N ASN A 92 25.37 -3.37 8.80
CA ASN A 92 25.84 -1.99 9.01
C ASN A 92 25.28 -1.03 7.95
N VAL A 93 24.12 -1.36 7.37
CA VAL A 93 23.35 -0.52 6.47
C VAL A 93 21.92 -0.39 7.00
N THR A 94 21.45 0.84 7.18
CA THR A 94 20.14 1.13 7.76
C THR A 94 19.28 1.94 6.79
N LEU A 95 18.04 1.51 6.53
CA LEU A 95 17.05 2.32 5.81
C LEU A 95 16.35 3.26 6.79
N SER A 96 16.25 4.54 6.41
CA SER A 96 15.45 5.50 7.16
C SER A 96 14.12 5.76 6.46
N SER A 97 13.04 5.75 7.23
CA SER A 97 11.69 6.15 6.78
C SER A 97 11.44 7.66 6.88
N ALA A 98 12.48 8.46 7.12
CA ALA A 98 12.36 9.91 7.27
C ALA A 98 12.06 10.60 5.93
N PRO A 99 11.35 11.75 5.93
CA PRO A 99 11.22 12.59 4.75
C PRO A 99 12.61 12.88 4.16
N ILE A 100 12.79 12.61 2.86
CA ILE A 100 14.13 12.56 2.28
C ILE A 100 14.91 13.87 2.44
N VAL A 101 14.26 15.03 2.42
CA VAL A 101 14.95 16.32 2.59
C VAL A 101 15.33 16.55 4.05
N GLU A 102 14.35 16.66 4.93
CA GLU A 102 14.58 16.99 6.35
C GLU A 102 15.37 15.90 7.06
N GLY A 103 15.06 14.64 6.77
CA GLY A 103 15.73 13.48 7.32
C GLY A 103 17.21 13.45 6.95
N THR A 104 17.55 13.74 5.69
CA THR A 104 18.95 13.78 5.25
C THR A 104 19.71 14.88 5.95
N LEU A 105 19.12 16.08 6.05
CA LEU A 105 19.77 17.21 6.73
C LEU A 105 20.02 16.93 8.21
N ALA A 106 19.03 16.38 8.90
CA ALA A 106 19.15 16.02 10.31
C ALA A 106 20.20 14.92 10.54
N ALA A 107 20.20 13.87 9.71
CA ALA A 107 21.23 12.83 9.76
C ALA A 107 22.62 13.40 9.50
N ALA A 108 22.78 14.19 8.43
CA ALA A 108 24.09 14.74 8.07
C ALA A 108 24.67 15.64 9.16
N ASN A 109 23.85 16.51 9.76
CA ASN A 109 24.27 17.33 10.90
C ASN A 109 24.73 16.45 12.08
N SER A 110 23.97 15.40 12.39
CA SER A 110 24.34 14.46 13.46
C SER A 110 25.66 13.73 13.15
N ILE A 111 25.83 13.26 11.92
CA ILE A 111 27.04 12.54 11.48
C ILE A 111 28.26 13.46 11.50
N ALA A 112 28.11 14.72 11.09
CA ALA A 112 29.18 15.73 11.14
C ALA A 112 29.68 15.97 12.57
N LEU A 113 28.79 15.83 13.56
CA LEU A 113 29.11 15.88 14.99
C LEU A 113 29.68 14.56 15.55
N GLY A 114 29.93 13.56 14.71
CA GLY A 114 30.54 12.28 15.10
C GLY A 114 29.54 11.21 15.54
N ALA A 115 28.24 11.38 15.27
CA ALA A 115 27.21 10.41 15.64
C ALA A 115 27.41 9.04 14.95
N SER A 116 27.03 7.98 15.67
CA SER A 116 26.90 6.63 15.14
C SER A 116 25.77 6.50 14.11
N LEU A 117 25.73 5.36 13.39
CA LEU A 117 24.67 5.07 12.43
C LEU A 117 23.27 5.07 13.08
N GLU A 118 23.14 4.51 14.29
CA GLU A 118 21.88 4.47 15.04
C GLU A 118 21.43 5.87 15.46
N GLU A 119 22.35 6.71 15.95
CA GLU A 119 22.06 8.08 16.34
C GLU A 119 21.67 8.95 15.13
N ALA A 120 22.34 8.76 13.98
CA ALA A 120 22.03 9.44 12.74
C ALA A 120 20.64 9.05 12.20
N GLU A 121 20.29 7.76 12.23
CA GLU A 121 18.94 7.29 11.88
C GLU A 121 17.90 7.91 12.81
N LYS A 122 18.14 7.90 14.12
CA LYS A 122 17.23 8.49 15.11
C LYS A 122 17.04 10.00 14.89
N ALA A 123 18.10 10.71 14.50
CA ALA A 123 18.03 12.13 14.15
C ALA A 123 17.16 12.36 12.91
N ALA A 124 17.35 11.55 11.85
CA ALA A 124 16.50 11.59 10.66
C ALA A 124 15.04 11.26 11.01
N HIS A 125 14.79 10.18 11.74
CA HIS A 125 13.45 9.69 12.05
C HIS A 125 12.64 10.71 12.86
N LYS A 126 13.26 11.45 13.78
CA LYS A 126 12.59 12.53 14.53
C LYS A 126 11.96 13.59 13.63
N THR A 127 12.48 13.80 12.42
CA THR A 127 11.90 14.76 11.48
C THR A 127 10.51 14.36 11.01
N VAL A 128 10.19 13.06 10.95
CA VAL A 128 8.82 12.55 10.71
C VAL A 128 7.88 13.12 11.75
N ILE A 129 8.26 13.05 13.03
CA ILE A 129 7.44 13.49 14.16
C ILE A 129 7.29 15.01 14.14
N ILE A 130 8.37 15.74 13.86
CA ILE A 130 8.34 17.21 13.80
C ILE A 130 7.45 17.67 12.63
N LYS A 131 7.59 17.05 11.46
CA LYS A 131 6.79 17.36 10.28
C LYS A 131 5.33 17.00 10.52
N LYS A 132 5.05 15.82 11.11
CA LYS A 132 3.71 15.44 11.56
C LYS A 132 3.16 16.45 12.57
N ARG A 133 3.89 16.82 13.62
CA ARG A 133 3.47 17.80 14.64
C ARG A 133 3.14 19.16 14.02
N ARG A 134 3.98 19.68 13.14
CA ARG A 134 3.74 20.95 12.42
C ARG A 134 2.50 20.88 11.53
N LEU A 135 2.21 19.72 10.96
CA LEU A 135 0.97 19.49 10.19
C LEU A 135 -0.24 19.21 11.10
N SER A 136 -0.03 18.68 12.31
CA SER A 136 -1.06 18.33 13.30
C SER A 136 -1.30 19.38 14.38
N GLU A 137 -0.66 20.56 14.31
CA GLU A 137 -1.19 21.78 14.96
C GLU A 137 -2.59 22.18 14.42
N ASN A 138 -3.13 21.43 13.45
CA ASN A 138 -4.53 21.49 13.02
C ASN A 138 -5.42 20.28 13.39
N PHE A 139 -4.95 19.16 13.97
CA PHE A 139 -5.84 18.07 14.39
C PHE A 139 -5.30 17.27 15.59
N SER A 140 -6.14 17.14 16.61
CA SER A 140 -5.80 16.81 18.00
C SER A 140 -5.60 15.32 18.30
N HIS A 141 -4.64 15.09 19.22
CA HIS A 141 -4.43 13.94 20.13
C HIS A 141 -4.06 12.56 19.55
N PHE A 142 -2.87 12.04 19.90
CA PHE A 142 -2.66 10.76 20.60
C PHE A 142 -1.17 10.59 21.00
N ASN A 143 -0.91 10.06 22.21
CA ASN A 143 0.40 9.75 22.79
C ASN A 143 0.87 8.36 22.35
N ILE A 144 2.13 8.20 21.93
CA ILE A 144 2.80 6.90 21.83
C ILE A 144 4.25 7.02 22.35
N HIS A 145 4.60 6.16 23.31
CA HIS A 145 5.94 6.03 23.90
C HIS A 145 6.97 5.45 22.90
N PRO A 146 8.25 5.88 22.96
CA PRO A 146 9.29 5.30 22.14
C PRO A 146 9.79 4.01 22.77
N LYS A 147 9.59 2.85 22.12
CA LYS A 147 10.33 1.61 22.43
C LYS A 147 10.59 0.79 21.17
N ASN A 148 11.82 0.90 20.66
CA ASN A 148 12.78 -0.19 20.45
C ASN A 148 13.64 0.00 19.19
N THR A 149 14.92 0.30 19.43
CA THR A 149 16.04 0.11 18.52
C THR A 149 16.59 -1.32 18.64
N HIS A 150 15.72 -2.33 18.53
CA HIS A 150 16.15 -3.72 18.48
C HIS A 150 15.87 -4.27 17.10
N TYR A 151 16.95 -4.71 16.46
CA TYR A 151 16.95 -5.47 15.21
C TYR A 151 15.95 -6.63 15.36
N GLU A 152 14.76 -6.52 14.74
CA GLU A 152 13.86 -7.66 14.68
C GLU A 152 14.53 -8.76 13.84
N PRO A 153 14.59 -10.01 14.30
CA PRO A 153 15.09 -11.10 13.48
C PRO A 153 14.30 -11.14 12.17
N VAL A 154 14.96 -11.43 11.05
CA VAL A 154 14.34 -11.55 9.73
C VAL A 154 13.15 -12.51 9.85
N ARG A 155 11.92 -11.97 9.84
CA ARG A 155 10.70 -12.79 9.89
C ARG A 155 10.55 -13.42 8.51
N VAL A 156 10.71 -14.74 8.45
CA VAL A 156 10.58 -15.52 7.22
C VAL A 156 9.31 -16.36 7.29
N ILE A 157 8.46 -16.25 6.28
CA ILE A 157 7.21 -17.01 6.16
C ILE A 157 7.26 -17.75 4.84
N THR A 158 7.26 -19.08 4.89
CA THR A 158 7.17 -19.91 3.67
C THR A 158 5.86 -20.68 3.71
N ALA A 159 5.08 -20.54 2.64
CA ALA A 159 3.72 -21.04 2.58
C ALA A 159 3.25 -21.21 1.13
N PRO A 160 2.26 -22.10 0.87
CA PRO A 160 1.69 -22.29 -0.44
C PRO A 160 0.94 -21.04 -0.90
N VAL A 161 1.12 -20.69 -2.17
CA VAL A 161 0.35 -19.65 -2.85
C VAL A 161 -1.10 -20.09 -2.95
N TRP A 162 -2.01 -19.20 -2.56
CA TRP A 162 -3.40 -19.26 -2.93
C TRP A 162 -3.69 -18.13 -3.91
N LEU A 163 -3.83 -18.47 -5.19
CA LEU A 163 -4.26 -17.53 -6.23
C LEU A 163 -5.74 -17.22 -6.01
N TYR A 164 -6.00 -16.07 -5.41
CA TYR A 164 -7.34 -15.63 -5.13
C TYR A 164 -7.96 -14.98 -6.36
N PRO A 165 -9.15 -15.42 -6.81
CA PRO A 165 -9.77 -14.91 -8.01
C PRO A 165 -10.22 -13.46 -7.82
N TYR A 166 -9.60 -12.55 -8.58
CA TYR A 166 -10.10 -11.19 -8.70
C TYR A 166 -11.17 -11.13 -9.80
N HIS A 167 -12.42 -10.88 -9.40
CA HIS A 167 -13.54 -10.80 -10.34
C HIS A 167 -13.81 -9.36 -10.76
N ARG A 168 -13.47 -9.01 -12.00
CA ARG A 168 -13.84 -7.73 -12.60
C ARG A 168 -15.17 -7.87 -13.35
N PHE A 169 -16.17 -7.10 -12.94
CA PHE A 169 -17.46 -7.06 -13.62
C PHE A 169 -17.35 -6.38 -14.99
N VAL A 170 -17.75 -7.10 -16.04
CA VAL A 170 -17.98 -6.54 -17.37
C VAL A 170 -19.48 -6.33 -17.53
N ILE A 171 -19.92 -5.07 -17.49
CA ILE A 171 -21.34 -4.73 -17.50
C ILE A 171 -21.74 -4.22 -18.89
N PRO A 172 -22.48 -5.01 -19.69
CA PRO A 172 -23.02 -4.53 -20.94
C PRO A 172 -24.19 -3.58 -20.68
N ARG A 173 -24.26 -2.49 -21.44
CA ARG A 173 -25.44 -1.63 -21.45
C ARG A 173 -26.60 -2.36 -22.12
N LYS A 174 -27.71 -2.50 -21.40
CA LYS A 174 -28.98 -3.03 -21.92
C LYS A 174 -30.03 -1.93 -21.92
N LYS A 175 -30.86 -1.90 -22.97
CA LYS A 175 -31.99 -0.98 -23.06
C LYS A 175 -33.17 -1.53 -22.26
N ILE A 176 -33.74 -0.71 -21.39
CA ILE A 176 -34.91 -1.04 -20.56
C ILE A 176 -36.16 -0.35 -21.13
N SER A 177 -37.24 -1.12 -21.24
CA SER A 177 -38.53 -0.60 -21.69
C SER A 177 -39.13 0.36 -20.67
N SER A 178 -39.82 1.41 -21.12
CA SER A 178 -40.34 2.49 -20.25
C SER A 178 -41.21 1.98 -19.09
N HIS A 179 -41.99 0.92 -19.30
CA HIS A 179 -42.85 0.33 -18.27
C HIS A 179 -42.09 -0.48 -17.20
N LEU A 180 -40.83 -0.86 -17.45
CA LEU A 180 -39.98 -1.62 -16.52
C LEU A 180 -39.01 -0.73 -15.73
N LEU A 181 -38.94 0.58 -16.02
CA LEU A 181 -37.99 1.49 -15.37
C LEU A 181 -38.17 1.53 -13.85
N LEU A 182 -39.41 1.51 -13.38
CA LEU A 182 -39.71 1.52 -11.94
C LEU A 182 -39.29 0.21 -11.26
N GLU A 183 -39.46 -0.93 -11.94
CA GLU A 183 -39.00 -2.22 -11.42
C GLU A 183 -37.48 -2.29 -11.35
N GLU A 184 -36.79 -1.71 -12.34
CA GLU A 184 -35.34 -1.64 -12.38
C GLU A 184 -34.76 -0.75 -11.27
N GLN A 185 -35.40 0.40 -10.99
CA GLN A 185 -35.07 1.23 -9.82
C GLN A 185 -35.31 0.49 -8.50
N LYS A 186 -36.42 -0.24 -8.37
CA LYS A 186 -36.68 -1.09 -7.18
C LYS A 186 -35.63 -2.19 -7.02
N ARG A 187 -35.17 -2.79 -8.13
CA ARG A 187 -34.09 -3.79 -8.13
C ARG A 187 -32.78 -3.20 -7.59
N PHE A 188 -32.44 -1.98 -8.01
CA PHE A 188 -31.31 -1.23 -7.48
C PHE A 188 -31.44 -0.96 -5.98
N VAL A 189 -32.56 -0.40 -5.53
CA VAL A 189 -32.79 -0.11 -4.10
C VAL A 189 -32.72 -1.39 -3.25
N LYS A 190 -33.26 -2.50 -3.75
CA LYS A 190 -33.15 -3.81 -3.06
C LYS A 190 -31.69 -4.28 -2.94
N ALA A 191 -30.84 -4.00 -3.93
CA ALA A 191 -29.41 -4.30 -3.86
C ALA A 191 -28.72 -3.44 -2.78
N ILE A 192 -29.06 -2.15 -2.67
CA ILE A 192 -28.58 -1.25 -1.60
C ILE A 192 -28.94 -1.81 -0.22
N GLU A 193 -30.21 -2.19 0.00
CA GLU A 193 -30.68 -2.69 1.30
C GLU A 193 -30.00 -4.01 1.70
N ARG A 194 -29.73 -4.91 0.73
CA ARG A 194 -28.94 -6.12 1.00
C ARG A 194 -27.50 -5.79 1.33
N SER A 195 -26.91 -4.87 0.56
CA SER A 195 -25.57 -4.35 0.80
C SER A 195 -25.40 -3.76 2.21
N LYS A 196 -26.37 -3.00 2.72
CA LYS A 196 -26.32 -2.44 4.08
C LYS A 196 -26.22 -3.53 5.14
N LYS A 197 -26.98 -4.63 5.01
CA LYS A 197 -26.91 -5.77 5.93
C LYS A 197 -25.54 -6.44 5.92
N ASP A 198 -24.91 -6.55 4.76
CA ASP A 198 -23.54 -7.09 4.68
C ASP A 198 -22.54 -6.18 5.41
N ILE A 199 -22.68 -4.85 5.27
CA ILE A 199 -21.84 -3.89 5.98
C ILE A 199 -22.00 -4.00 7.49
N ASP A 200 -23.21 -4.23 7.97
CA ASP A 200 -23.47 -4.38 9.40
C ASP A 200 -22.76 -5.62 9.94
N TRP A 201 -22.88 -6.74 9.22
CA TRP A 201 -22.13 -7.95 9.53
C TRP A 201 -20.61 -7.74 9.46
N LEU A 202 -20.10 -7.00 8.47
CA LEU A 202 -18.68 -6.67 8.36
C LEU A 202 -18.18 -5.81 9.52
N THR A 203 -19.01 -4.86 9.96
CA THR A 203 -18.72 -4.00 11.11
C THR A 203 -18.59 -4.87 12.37
N GLU A 204 -19.57 -5.72 12.66
CA GLU A 204 -19.53 -6.66 13.79
C GLU A 204 -18.36 -7.66 13.69
N ALA A 205 -18.01 -8.11 12.49
CA ALA A 205 -16.88 -9.00 12.27
C ALA A 205 -15.53 -8.28 12.53
N ALA A 206 -15.41 -7.03 12.10
CA ALA A 206 -14.23 -6.21 12.34
C ALA A 206 -14.07 -5.88 13.84
N GLU A 207 -15.15 -5.49 14.52
CA GLU A 207 -15.13 -5.22 15.97
C GLU A 207 -14.61 -6.44 16.75
N ARG A 208 -15.10 -7.64 16.41
CA ARG A 208 -14.67 -8.89 17.06
C ARG A 208 -13.22 -9.27 16.76
N LYS A 209 -12.74 -9.06 15.52
CA LYS A 209 -11.41 -9.49 15.08
C LYS A 209 -10.30 -8.52 15.47
N ILE A 210 -10.56 -7.21 15.39
CA ILE A 210 -9.53 -6.16 15.42
C ILE A 210 -9.92 -4.92 16.25
N GLY A 211 -11.05 -4.97 16.96
CA GLY A 211 -11.52 -3.91 17.84
C GLY A 211 -12.29 -2.78 17.15
N GLU A 212 -13.03 -2.01 17.95
CA GLU A 212 -13.94 -0.93 17.52
C GLU A 212 -13.23 0.16 16.69
N GLN A 213 -11.99 0.49 17.06
CA GLN A 213 -11.21 1.53 16.39
C GLN A 213 -10.98 1.26 14.90
N ASN A 214 -10.94 0.00 14.45
CA ASN A 214 -10.76 -0.33 13.04
C ASN A 214 -12.08 -0.62 12.31
N ALA A 215 -13.17 -0.82 13.05
CA ALA A 215 -14.48 -1.15 12.47
C ALA A 215 -15.16 0.05 11.78
N HIS A 216 -14.83 1.28 12.18
CA HIS A 216 -15.40 2.53 11.63
C HIS A 216 -15.22 2.68 10.10
N ILE A 217 -14.29 1.95 9.50
CA ILE A 217 -14.09 1.86 8.05
C ILE A 217 -15.40 1.47 7.35
N PHE A 218 -16.11 0.47 7.88
CA PHE A 218 -17.36 -0.01 7.31
C PHE A 218 -18.53 0.93 7.57
N SER A 219 -18.50 1.71 8.66
CA SER A 219 -19.46 2.79 8.90
C SER A 219 -19.41 3.84 7.79
N SER A 220 -18.22 4.17 7.28
CA SER A 220 -18.08 5.09 6.14
C SER A 220 -18.70 4.53 4.86
N HIS A 221 -18.59 3.21 4.63
CA HIS A 221 -19.26 2.56 3.50
C HIS A 221 -20.78 2.63 3.64
N ARG A 222 -21.29 2.49 4.88
CA ARG A 222 -22.72 2.61 5.17
C ARG A 222 -23.24 4.01 4.85
N PHE A 223 -22.53 5.05 5.30
CA PHE A 223 -22.90 6.44 5.01
C PHE A 223 -22.98 6.73 3.50
N LEU A 224 -22.04 6.19 2.71
CA LEU A 224 -22.11 6.35 1.25
C LEU A 224 -23.34 5.67 0.65
N LEU A 225 -23.71 4.48 1.12
CA LEU A 225 -24.92 3.79 0.64
C LEU A 225 -26.22 4.48 1.07
N GLU A 226 -26.22 5.16 2.20
CA GLU A 226 -27.36 5.93 2.70
C GLU A 226 -27.50 7.30 2.04
N ASN A 227 -26.50 7.73 1.26
CA ASN A 227 -26.53 9.00 0.54
C ASN A 227 -27.67 9.00 -0.49
N ALA A 228 -28.69 9.83 -0.23
CA ALA A 228 -29.86 9.97 -1.07
C ALA A 228 -29.53 10.53 -2.47
N GLU A 229 -28.53 11.41 -2.58
CA GLU A 229 -28.11 12.01 -3.85
C GLU A 229 -27.48 10.96 -4.78
N LEU A 230 -26.65 10.06 -4.24
CA LEU A 230 -26.08 8.94 -4.98
C LEU A 230 -27.20 8.04 -5.53
N GLN A 231 -28.16 7.67 -4.67
CA GLN A 231 -29.29 6.83 -5.09
C GLN A 231 -30.16 7.51 -6.15
N LEU A 232 -30.45 8.80 -5.98
CA LEU A 232 -31.20 9.60 -6.95
C LEU A 232 -30.47 9.72 -8.29
N THR A 233 -29.15 9.87 -8.27
CA THR A 233 -28.30 9.94 -9.47
C THR A 233 -28.40 8.65 -10.28
N VAL A 234 -28.24 7.48 -9.63
CA VAL A 234 -28.39 6.18 -10.30
C VAL A 234 -29.81 5.98 -10.82
N CYS A 235 -30.84 6.28 -10.02
CA CYS A 235 -32.24 6.17 -10.45
C CYS A 235 -32.60 7.08 -11.62
N SER A 236 -32.07 8.31 -11.62
CA SER A 236 -32.18 9.29 -12.71
C SER A 236 -31.49 8.80 -13.97
N MET A 237 -30.33 8.16 -13.84
CA MET A 237 -29.61 7.59 -14.98
C MET A 237 -30.40 6.44 -15.62
N ILE A 238 -31.00 5.56 -14.81
CA ILE A 238 -31.89 4.48 -15.27
C ILE A 238 -33.07 5.07 -16.05
N SER A 239 -33.77 6.07 -15.50
CA SER A 239 -34.99 6.62 -16.09
C SER A 239 -34.74 7.47 -17.34
N LYS A 240 -33.72 8.35 -17.31
CA LYS A 240 -33.41 9.25 -18.44
C LYS A 240 -32.77 8.52 -19.61
N HIS A 241 -31.88 7.56 -19.34
CA HIS A 241 -31.11 6.88 -20.39
C HIS A 241 -31.64 5.48 -20.73
N HIS A 242 -32.73 5.06 -20.10
CA HIS A 242 -33.41 3.77 -20.31
C HIS A 242 -32.41 2.60 -20.27
N CYS A 243 -31.54 2.59 -19.26
CA CYS A 243 -30.47 1.60 -19.11
C CYS A 243 -30.68 0.73 -17.87
N ASN A 244 -30.02 -0.43 -17.85
CA ASN A 244 -30.05 -1.34 -16.71
C ASN A 244 -29.29 -0.78 -15.49
N ALA A 245 -29.70 -1.20 -14.29
CA ALA A 245 -29.20 -0.72 -13.01
C ALA A 245 -27.69 -0.95 -12.83
N GLU A 246 -27.15 -2.07 -13.30
CA GLU A 246 -25.71 -2.33 -13.22
C GLU A 246 -24.92 -1.29 -14.00
N PHE A 247 -25.39 -0.93 -15.20
CA PHE A 247 -24.70 0.03 -16.06
C PHE A 247 -24.79 1.42 -15.47
N ALA A 248 -25.98 1.84 -15.04
CA ALA A 248 -26.18 3.12 -14.37
C ALA A 248 -25.27 3.25 -13.13
N LEU A 249 -25.27 2.24 -12.28
CA LEU A 249 -24.43 2.20 -11.08
C LEU A 249 -22.94 2.27 -11.42
N GLN A 250 -22.46 1.45 -12.36
CA GLN A 250 -21.05 1.43 -12.73
C GLN A 250 -20.60 2.79 -13.27
N GLN A 251 -21.39 3.44 -14.11
CA GLN A 251 -21.04 4.77 -14.62
C GLN A 251 -21.00 5.82 -13.50
N THR A 252 -22.00 5.84 -12.62
CA THR A 252 -22.00 6.77 -11.48
C THR A 252 -20.78 6.58 -10.58
N PHE A 253 -20.35 5.34 -10.35
CA PHE A 253 -19.14 5.07 -9.56
C PHE A 253 -17.84 5.39 -10.30
N ILE A 254 -17.78 5.22 -11.62
CA ILE A 254 -16.62 5.66 -12.42
C ILE A 254 -16.43 7.16 -12.27
N ASP A 255 -17.50 7.95 -12.46
CA ASP A 255 -17.45 9.41 -12.31
C ASP A 255 -17.02 9.83 -10.90
N LEU A 256 -17.51 9.11 -9.88
CA LEU A 256 -17.14 9.34 -8.49
C LEU A 256 -15.66 9.02 -8.24
N ILE A 257 -15.17 7.86 -8.70
CA ILE A 257 -13.76 7.45 -8.56
C ILE A 257 -12.84 8.44 -9.25
N ASP A 258 -13.17 8.87 -10.48
CA ASP A 258 -12.38 9.85 -11.23
C ASP A 258 -12.29 11.19 -10.49
N THR A 259 -13.36 11.61 -9.83
CA THR A 259 -13.38 12.82 -8.98
C THR A 259 -12.40 12.68 -7.80
N TYR A 260 -12.39 11.54 -7.12
CA TYR A 260 -11.44 11.29 -6.01
C TYR A 260 -10.00 11.17 -6.51
N ALA A 261 -9.78 10.58 -7.68
CA ALA A 261 -8.45 10.40 -8.26
C ALA A 261 -7.78 11.74 -8.63
N GLN A 262 -8.57 12.78 -8.91
CA GLN A 262 -8.10 14.13 -9.22
C GLN A 262 -7.81 14.99 -7.97
N MET A 263 -8.12 14.51 -6.76
CA MET A 263 -7.81 15.24 -5.53
C MET A 263 -6.31 15.18 -5.20
N ASP A 264 -5.75 16.28 -4.70
CA ASP A 264 -4.32 16.36 -4.33
C ASP A 264 -3.96 15.55 -3.07
N ASP A 265 -4.94 15.16 -2.25
CA ASP A 265 -4.72 14.40 -1.02
C ASP A 265 -4.60 12.89 -1.30
N ASP A 266 -3.41 12.33 -1.04
CA ASP A 266 -3.09 10.90 -1.18
C ASP A 266 -4.06 9.97 -0.43
N ASN A 267 -4.57 10.39 0.73
CA ASN A 267 -5.56 9.61 1.49
C ASN A 267 -6.92 9.63 0.81
N MET A 268 -7.28 10.75 0.17
CA MET A 268 -8.51 10.83 -0.62
C MET A 268 -8.39 9.97 -1.87
N ARG A 269 -7.23 9.98 -2.55
CA ARG A 269 -6.98 9.08 -3.69
C ARG A 269 -7.03 7.60 -3.28
N ALA A 270 -6.59 7.26 -2.07
CA ALA A 270 -6.70 5.90 -1.53
C ALA A 270 -8.15 5.40 -1.36
N ARG A 271 -9.16 6.28 -1.39
CA ARG A 271 -10.58 5.92 -1.34
C ARG A 271 -11.11 5.21 -2.58
N GLU A 272 -10.36 5.21 -3.68
CA GLU A 272 -10.71 4.41 -4.88
C GLU A 272 -11.04 2.96 -4.50
N SER A 273 -10.21 2.34 -3.65
CA SER A 273 -10.42 0.93 -3.27
C SER A 273 -11.68 0.71 -2.43
N ASP A 274 -12.12 1.70 -1.65
CA ASP A 274 -13.36 1.64 -0.88
C ASP A 274 -14.58 1.76 -1.82
N LEU A 275 -14.51 2.67 -2.79
CA LEU A 275 -15.55 2.85 -3.79
C LEU A 275 -15.69 1.61 -4.69
N ASP A 276 -14.58 1.01 -5.12
CA ASP A 276 -14.58 -0.21 -5.92
C ASP A 276 -15.13 -1.42 -5.13
N ASP A 277 -14.88 -1.49 -3.81
CA ASP A 277 -15.48 -2.51 -2.92
C ASP A 277 -17.01 -2.37 -2.89
N ILE A 278 -17.50 -1.15 -2.63
CA ILE A 278 -18.93 -0.86 -2.59
C ILE A 278 -19.60 -1.17 -3.93
N LEU A 279 -19.00 -0.74 -5.04
CA LEU A 279 -19.47 -1.03 -6.39
C LEU A 279 -19.52 -2.54 -6.63
N SER A 280 -18.43 -3.26 -6.36
CA SER A 280 -18.31 -4.70 -6.59
C SER A 280 -19.38 -5.48 -5.83
N ARG A 281 -19.65 -5.12 -4.58
CA ARG A 281 -20.69 -5.75 -3.76
C ARG A 281 -22.10 -5.48 -4.29
N LEU A 282 -22.41 -4.25 -4.68
CA LEU A 282 -23.70 -3.93 -5.30
C LEU A 282 -23.90 -4.67 -6.63
N LEU A 283 -22.85 -4.72 -7.47
CA LEU A 283 -22.89 -5.45 -8.73
C LEU A 283 -23.09 -6.95 -8.52
N ARG A 284 -22.55 -7.56 -7.46
CA ARG A 284 -22.86 -8.97 -7.14
C ARG A 284 -24.35 -9.19 -6.93
N TYR A 285 -25.03 -8.32 -6.19
CA TYR A 285 -26.47 -8.43 -5.98
C TYR A 285 -27.29 -8.24 -7.26
N LEU A 286 -26.88 -7.30 -8.12
CA LEU A 286 -27.59 -7.02 -9.36
C LEU A 286 -27.37 -8.11 -10.41
N THR A 287 -26.16 -8.65 -10.49
CA THR A 287 -25.79 -9.70 -11.47
C THR A 287 -26.05 -11.12 -10.97
N SER A 288 -26.40 -11.30 -9.70
CA SER A 288 -26.45 -12.60 -9.02
C SER A 288 -25.14 -13.38 -9.11
N ALA A 289 -24.01 -12.68 -9.14
CA ALA A 289 -22.69 -13.30 -9.14
C ALA A 289 -22.42 -14.03 -7.82
N PRO A 290 -21.61 -15.11 -7.84
CA PRO A 290 -21.31 -15.87 -6.64
C PRO A 290 -20.60 -15.01 -5.58
N THR A 291 -20.79 -15.39 -4.32
CA THR A 291 -20.07 -14.79 -3.20
C THR A 291 -18.57 -15.10 -3.33
N PRO A 292 -17.70 -14.18 -2.86
CA PRO A 292 -16.26 -14.45 -2.84
C PRO A 292 -15.94 -15.69 -1.99
N VAL A 293 -14.90 -16.43 -2.39
CA VAL A 293 -14.42 -17.58 -1.61
C VAL A 293 -13.84 -17.06 -0.30
N THR A 294 -14.24 -17.66 0.82
CA THR A 294 -13.83 -17.24 2.18
C THR A 294 -12.75 -18.12 2.79
N HIS A 295 -12.52 -19.32 2.23
CA HIS A 295 -11.60 -20.32 2.76
C HIS A 295 -10.54 -20.69 1.74
N SER A 296 -9.27 -20.66 2.17
CA SER A 296 -8.18 -21.20 1.37
C SER A 296 -8.27 -22.73 1.30
N PRO A 297 -7.98 -23.34 0.14
CA PRO A 297 -7.82 -24.80 0.03
C PRO A 297 -6.55 -25.30 0.72
N TYR A 298 -5.59 -24.42 1.03
CA TYR A 298 -4.34 -24.76 1.69
C TYR A 298 -4.36 -24.37 3.17
N THR A 299 -3.67 -25.14 4.01
CA THR A 299 -3.37 -24.75 5.38
C THR A 299 -2.24 -23.73 5.40
N ASN A 300 -2.44 -22.57 6.02
CA ASN A 300 -1.43 -21.51 6.18
C ASN A 300 -0.92 -20.95 4.85
N ALA A 301 -1.80 -20.44 3.99
CA ALA A 301 -1.48 -19.94 2.66
C ALA A 301 -0.98 -18.48 2.64
N ILE A 302 -0.30 -18.13 1.55
CA ILE A 302 -0.11 -16.73 1.14
C ILE A 302 -1.14 -16.41 0.06
N LEU A 303 -2.04 -15.47 0.37
CA LEU A 303 -3.05 -15.02 -0.57
C LEU A 303 -2.40 -14.13 -1.62
N VAL A 304 -2.52 -14.49 -2.88
CA VAL A 304 -2.00 -13.70 -4.01
C VAL A 304 -3.17 -13.27 -4.88
N THR A 305 -3.32 -11.97 -5.13
CA THR A 305 -4.41 -11.43 -5.96
C THR A 305 -3.99 -10.15 -6.66
N LYS A 306 -4.80 -9.71 -7.63
CA LYS A 306 -4.58 -8.42 -8.28
C LYS A 306 -4.69 -7.28 -7.27
N GLN A 307 -5.83 -7.24 -6.59
CA GLN A 307 -6.23 -6.29 -5.56
C GLN A 307 -7.15 -7.05 -4.59
N LEU A 308 -7.22 -6.60 -3.33
CA LEU A 308 -8.08 -7.17 -2.30
C LEU A 308 -8.93 -6.06 -1.68
N HIS A 309 -10.25 -6.24 -1.69
CA HIS A 309 -11.19 -5.33 -1.05
C HIS A 309 -11.22 -5.53 0.48
N PRO A 310 -11.44 -4.47 1.28
CA PRO A 310 -11.52 -4.58 2.74
C PRO A 310 -12.65 -5.52 3.18
N SER A 311 -13.80 -5.52 2.50
CA SER A 311 -14.91 -6.46 2.76
C SER A 311 -14.49 -7.91 2.59
N THR A 312 -13.70 -8.20 1.54
CA THR A 312 -13.22 -9.55 1.24
C THR A 312 -12.25 -10.00 2.33
N LEU A 313 -11.29 -9.14 2.71
CA LEU A 313 -10.34 -9.47 3.77
C LEU A 313 -11.02 -9.81 5.10
N MET A 314 -12.05 -9.06 5.50
CA MET A 314 -12.80 -9.35 6.72
C MET A 314 -13.59 -10.66 6.65
N ALA A 315 -14.11 -11.00 5.47
CA ALA A 315 -14.84 -12.24 5.24
C ALA A 315 -13.96 -13.50 5.19
N LEU A 316 -12.65 -13.35 4.96
CA LEU A 316 -11.72 -14.48 4.93
C LEU A 316 -11.56 -15.15 6.30
N ASP A 317 -11.29 -16.45 6.27
CA ASP A 317 -10.71 -17.20 7.38
C ASP A 317 -9.23 -16.84 7.54
N THR A 318 -8.99 -15.71 8.20
CA THR A 318 -7.68 -15.09 8.39
C THR A 318 -6.70 -15.99 9.16
N ASN A 319 -7.18 -16.99 9.92
CA ASN A 319 -6.31 -17.94 10.63
C ASN A 319 -5.47 -18.79 9.67
N LYS A 320 -5.99 -19.03 8.46
CA LYS A 320 -5.31 -19.80 7.41
C LYS A 320 -4.45 -18.93 6.50
N ILE A 321 -4.38 -17.62 6.72
CA ILE A 321 -3.64 -16.68 5.87
C ILE A 321 -2.40 -16.22 6.64
N LYS A 322 -1.22 -16.50 6.10
CA LYS A 322 0.08 -16.09 6.68
C LYS A 322 0.69 -14.88 6.01
N GLY A 323 0.13 -14.45 4.89
CA GLY A 323 0.52 -13.22 4.22
C GLY A 323 -0.38 -12.93 3.02
N ILE A 324 -0.33 -11.69 2.56
CA ILE A 324 -1.07 -11.17 1.43
C ILE A 324 -0.09 -10.53 0.45
N LEU A 325 -0.21 -10.89 -0.81
CA LEU A 325 0.58 -10.38 -1.92
C LEU A 325 -0.37 -9.78 -2.96
N LEU A 326 -0.39 -8.46 -3.08
CA LEU A 326 -1.17 -7.75 -4.08
C LEU A 326 -0.26 -7.36 -5.24
N SER A 327 -0.67 -7.69 -6.47
CA SER A 327 0.06 -7.21 -7.64
C SER A 327 -0.03 -5.68 -7.77
N HIS A 328 -1.15 -5.11 -7.33
CA HIS A 328 -1.46 -3.69 -7.31
C HIS A 328 -2.35 -3.38 -6.12
N GLY A 329 -1.97 -2.38 -5.35
CA GLY A 329 -2.68 -1.97 -4.14
C GLY A 329 -2.06 -0.71 -3.59
N ASN A 330 -2.90 0.15 -3.02
CA ASN A 330 -2.43 1.38 -2.38
C ASN A 330 -2.02 1.07 -0.92
N PRO A 331 -0.77 1.37 -0.50
CA PRO A 331 -0.34 1.21 0.88
C PRO A 331 -1.16 2.01 1.91
N LEU A 332 -1.86 3.06 1.48
CA LEU A 332 -2.75 3.87 2.32
C LEU A 332 -4.21 3.36 2.32
N SER A 333 -4.50 2.27 1.59
CA SER A 333 -5.86 1.71 1.54
C SER A 333 -6.27 1.07 2.88
N ASN A 334 -7.59 1.05 3.12
CA ASN A 334 -8.16 0.38 4.29
C ASN A 334 -7.87 -1.12 4.32
N THR A 335 -7.68 -1.77 3.18
CA THR A 335 -7.20 -3.16 3.13
C THR A 335 -5.85 -3.31 3.84
N THR A 336 -4.92 -2.38 3.61
CA THR A 336 -3.61 -2.39 4.28
C THR A 336 -3.74 -2.18 5.79
N VAL A 337 -4.57 -1.20 6.19
CA VAL A 337 -4.83 -0.93 7.62
C VAL A 337 -5.40 -2.15 8.32
N LEU A 338 -6.40 -2.80 7.71
CA LEU A 338 -7.04 -4.00 8.23
C LEU A 338 -6.07 -5.18 8.30
N ALA A 339 -5.23 -5.38 7.28
CA ALA A 339 -4.22 -6.44 7.27
C ALA A 339 -3.21 -6.26 8.42
N HIS A 340 -2.76 -5.03 8.67
CA HIS A 340 -1.89 -4.73 9.81
C HIS A 340 -2.57 -4.95 11.16
N ALA A 341 -3.83 -4.53 11.30
CA ALA A 341 -4.60 -4.76 12.51
C ALA A 341 -4.81 -6.27 12.81
N LEU A 342 -4.81 -7.11 11.78
CA LEU A 342 -4.87 -8.57 11.87
C LEU A 342 -3.50 -9.25 12.10
N ASP A 343 -2.40 -8.51 12.21
CA ASP A 343 -1.01 -9.03 12.15
C ASP A 343 -0.75 -9.92 10.93
N ILE A 344 -1.36 -9.59 9.78
CA ILE A 344 -1.11 -10.28 8.51
C ILE A 344 -0.12 -9.46 7.69
N PRO A 345 1.07 -10.00 7.37
CA PRO A 345 2.00 -9.38 6.43
C PRO A 345 1.33 -9.09 5.08
N ILE A 346 1.47 -7.87 4.59
CA ILE A 346 0.93 -7.46 3.29
C ILE A 346 2.01 -6.76 2.46
N ILE A 347 2.10 -7.14 1.18
CA ILE A 347 2.90 -6.47 0.16
C ILE A 347 1.91 -5.95 -0.88
N ASN A 348 1.77 -4.62 -0.97
CA ASN A 348 0.72 -3.99 -1.79
C ASN A 348 1.08 -3.88 -3.27
N GLU A 349 2.38 -3.89 -3.60
CA GLU A 349 2.87 -3.64 -4.96
C GLU A 349 3.92 -4.68 -5.33
N ALA A 350 3.48 -5.93 -5.46
CA ALA A 350 4.34 -7.06 -5.81
C ALA A 350 4.67 -7.15 -7.32
N GLY A 351 4.05 -6.28 -8.12
CA GLY A 351 4.14 -6.28 -9.58
C GLY A 351 3.27 -7.36 -10.24
N LYS A 352 3.03 -7.21 -11.54
CA LYS A 352 2.18 -8.13 -12.33
C LYS A 352 2.70 -9.58 -12.33
N GLN A 353 4.00 -9.77 -12.15
CA GLN A 353 4.65 -11.08 -12.11
C GLN A 353 4.15 -11.96 -10.96
N ALA A 354 3.68 -11.35 -9.86
CA ALA A 354 3.06 -12.08 -8.76
C ALA A 354 1.82 -12.88 -9.20
N LEU A 355 1.09 -12.42 -10.23
CA LEU A 355 -0.07 -13.13 -10.77
C LEU A 355 0.30 -14.33 -11.65
N SER A 356 1.58 -14.45 -12.04
CA SER A 356 2.11 -15.60 -12.80
C SER A 356 2.62 -16.73 -11.91
N LEU A 357 2.50 -16.58 -10.58
CA LEU A 357 2.81 -17.65 -9.63
C LEU A 357 1.85 -18.84 -9.82
N VAL A 358 2.30 -20.06 -9.53
CA VAL A 358 1.50 -21.28 -9.62
C VAL A 358 0.75 -21.49 -8.30
N ASP A 359 -0.56 -21.75 -8.38
CA ASP A 359 -1.36 -22.08 -7.20
C ASP A 359 -0.81 -23.32 -6.49
N GLY A 360 -0.69 -23.27 -5.16
CA GLY A 360 -0.12 -24.31 -4.32
C GLY A 360 1.41 -24.35 -4.25
N GLN A 361 2.14 -23.60 -5.09
CA GLN A 361 3.60 -23.53 -4.97
C GLN A 361 4.00 -22.76 -3.71
N ASN A 362 5.08 -23.17 -3.05
CA ASN A 362 5.60 -22.43 -1.90
C ASN A 362 6.33 -21.17 -2.35
N ILE A 363 6.04 -20.04 -1.73
CA ILE A 363 6.84 -18.82 -1.81
C ILE A 363 7.28 -18.39 -0.42
N THR A 364 8.32 -17.56 -0.36
CA THR A 364 8.86 -17.06 0.91
C THR A 364 8.69 -15.55 1.01
N LEU A 365 7.98 -15.08 2.04
CA LEU A 365 7.99 -13.68 2.46
C LEU A 365 9.13 -13.46 3.46
N LYS A 366 9.96 -12.46 3.22
CA LYS A 366 11.05 -12.05 4.12
C LYS A 366 10.83 -10.62 4.57
N LYS A 367 10.81 -10.39 5.87
CA LYS A 367 10.84 -9.03 6.45
C LYS A 367 12.29 -8.60 6.59
N ILE A 368 12.68 -7.58 5.84
CA ILE A 368 13.98 -6.92 5.97
C ILE A 368 13.72 -5.54 6.57
N GLN A 369 14.18 -5.35 7.81
CA GLN A 369 13.83 -4.17 8.62
C GLN A 369 12.30 -4.02 8.71
N ASN A 370 11.71 -2.96 8.15
CA ASN A 370 10.25 -2.72 8.17
C ASN A 370 9.55 -3.07 6.84
N ILE A 371 10.25 -3.70 5.90
CA ILE A 371 9.76 -3.95 4.54
C ILE A 371 9.62 -5.44 4.30
N TRP A 372 8.47 -5.85 3.77
CA TRP A 372 8.24 -7.21 3.32
C TRP A 372 8.61 -7.35 1.85
N LEU A 373 9.41 -8.37 1.55
CA LEU A 373 9.75 -8.80 0.19
C LEU A 373 9.24 -10.23 0.01
N TYR A 374 8.89 -10.60 -1.22
CA TYR A 374 8.65 -12.00 -1.56
C TYR A 374 9.75 -12.52 -2.47
N GLN A 375 10.15 -13.77 -2.25
CA GLN A 375 11.05 -14.51 -3.11
C GLN A 375 10.31 -15.73 -3.64
N ASN A 376 10.32 -15.87 -4.96
CA ASN A 376 9.90 -17.09 -5.61
C ASN A 376 11.08 -18.06 -5.59
N THR A 377 10.96 -19.17 -4.88
CA THR A 377 11.99 -20.21 -4.76
C THR A 377 12.35 -20.88 -6.09
N TYR A 378 11.60 -20.61 -7.16
CA TYR A 378 11.85 -21.13 -8.51
C TYR A 378 12.62 -20.19 -9.45
N ILE A 379 12.92 -18.94 -9.05
CA ILE A 379 13.75 -18.05 -9.88
C ILE A 379 15.18 -18.07 -9.33
N SER A 380 15.88 -19.17 -9.61
CA SER A 380 17.33 -19.20 -9.64
C SER A 380 17.78 -18.66 -10.99
N HIS A 381 18.31 -17.44 -11.05
CA HIS A 381 19.34 -17.06 -12.02
C HIS A 381 20.15 -15.89 -11.47
#